data_AF-C3YMT3-F1
#
_entry.id   AF-C3YMT3-F1
#
_cell.length_a   1.000
_cell.length_b   1.000
_cell.length_c   1.000
_cell.angle_alpha   90.00
_cell.angle_beta   90.00
_cell.angle_gamma   90.00
#
_symmetry.space_group_name_H-M   'P 1'
#
loop_
_entity.id
_entity.type
_entity.pdbx_description
1 polymer ?
#
loop_
_entity_poly.entity_id
_entity_poly.type
_entity_poly.pdbx_seq_one_letter_code
_entity_poly.pdbx_strand_id
1 'polypeptide(L)'
;GDLIEIQENDHTSWALYLGHAQVVYAGPSPDQHSTNQDTASSANQNTTHAPGGLLKAVIGQHTVRINNMYDSTRKAFPVQTIVERAELHIGETVRDKKDAIVNLRYERQMRVWHL
;
A
#
# COMPACT_ATOMS: atom_id res chain seq x y z
N GLY A 1 12.42 1.60 -1.36
CA GLY A 1 11.33 0.99 -2.15
C GLY A 1 11.07 -0.46 -1.77
N ASP A 2 11.30 -0.85 -0.52
CA ASP A 2 11.06 -2.22 -0.06
C ASP A 2 9.60 -2.44 0.30
N LEU A 3 9.08 -3.60 -0.05
CA LEU A 3 7.78 -4.03 0.42
C LEU A 3 7.92 -4.57 1.83
N ILE A 4 7.10 -4.02 2.71
CA ILE A 4 6.98 -4.44 4.10
C ILE A 4 5.68 -5.21 4.21
N GLU A 5 5.80 -6.47 4.62
CA GLU A 5 4.69 -7.30 5.04
C GLU A 5 4.40 -7.01 6.50
N ILE A 6 3.14 -6.70 6.80
CA ILE A 6 2.64 -6.42 8.14
C ILE A 6 1.68 -7.53 8.51
N GLN A 7 2.04 -8.30 9.53
CA GLN A 7 1.20 -9.38 10.03
C GLN A 7 0.21 -8.83 11.05
N GLU A 8 -1.05 -8.74 10.64
CA GLU A 8 -2.18 -8.43 11.51
C GLU A 8 -2.76 -9.73 12.09
N ASN A 9 -3.69 -9.62 13.03
CA ASN A 9 -4.19 -10.77 13.78
C ASN A 9 -4.87 -11.81 12.87
N ASP A 10 -5.58 -11.37 11.84
CA ASP A 10 -6.40 -12.19 10.95
C ASP A 10 -6.08 -12.01 9.45
N HIS A 11 -5.21 -11.06 9.09
CA HIS A 11 -4.81 -10.82 7.71
C HIS A 11 -3.41 -10.23 7.57
N THR A 12 -2.98 -10.06 6.32
CA THR A 12 -1.68 -9.49 5.98
C THR A 12 -1.87 -8.19 5.23
N SER A 13 -1.32 -7.11 5.78
CA SER A 13 -1.26 -5.81 5.16
C SER A 13 0.11 -5.54 4.55
N TRP A 14 0.16 -4.51 3.70
CA TRP A 14 1.34 -4.18 2.92
C TRP A 14 1.64 -2.68 2.99
N ALA A 15 2.92 -2.37 3.11
CA ALA A 15 3.43 -1.02 3.00
C ALA A 15 4.67 -0.99 2.10
N LEU A 16 4.98 0.18 1.55
CA LEU A 16 6.15 0.44 0.73
C LEU A 16 7.06 1.43 1.45
N TYR A 17 8.29 1.01 1.75
CA TYR A 17 9.31 1.85 2.39
C TYR A 17 9.94 2.82 1.39
N LEU A 18 9.91 4.12 1.70
CA LEU A 18 10.45 5.18 0.86
C LEU A 18 11.84 5.68 1.33
N GLY A 19 12.25 5.33 2.55
CA GLY A 19 13.45 5.90 3.19
C GLY A 19 13.07 6.77 4.38
N HIS A 20 14.05 7.14 5.21
CA HIS A 20 13.86 8.07 6.34
C HIS A 20 12.67 7.73 7.27
N ALA A 21 12.43 6.45 7.54
CA ALA A 21 11.28 5.98 8.32
C ALA A 21 9.88 6.34 7.74
N GLN A 22 9.81 6.69 6.45
CA GLN A 22 8.57 6.95 5.73
C GLN A 22 8.09 5.72 4.95
N VAL A 23 6.77 5.51 4.97
CA VAL A 23 6.09 4.49 4.17
C VAL A 23 4.87 5.05 3.47
N VAL A 24 4.48 4.38 2.39
CA VAL A 24 3.13 4.48 1.80
C VAL A 24 2.39 3.18 2.08
N TYR A 25 1.15 3.29 2.52
CA TYR A 25 0.27 2.16 2.79
C TYR A 25 -1.16 2.49 2.35
N ALA A 26 -1.98 1.47 2.07
CA ALA A 26 -3.38 1.63 1.74
C ALA A 26 -4.22 1.37 3.00
N GLY A 27 -4.84 2.41 3.54
CA GLY A 27 -5.63 2.37 4.77
C GLY A 27 -7.09 2.76 4.53
N PRO A 28 -7.95 2.67 5.56
CA PRO A 28 -9.27 3.30 5.49
C PRO A 28 -9.13 4.82 5.28
N SER A 29 -10.05 5.42 4.51
CA SER A 29 -10.10 6.87 4.31
C SER A 29 -10.34 7.61 5.64
N PRO A 30 -9.67 8.75 5.91
CA PRO A 30 -9.85 9.51 7.15
C PRO A 30 -11.26 10.09 7.31
N ASP A 31 -12.02 10.24 6.21
CA ASP A 31 -13.40 10.75 6.23
C ASP A 31 -14.39 9.79 6.89
N GLN A 32 -13.96 8.60 7.33
CA GLN A 32 -14.78 7.67 8.11
C GLN A 32 -14.67 7.86 9.63
N HIS A 33 -13.85 8.79 10.11
CA HIS A 33 -13.73 9.08 11.54
C HIS A 33 -14.43 10.39 11.94
N SER A 34 -15.71 10.53 11.58
CA SER A 34 -16.71 11.38 12.27
C SER A 34 -18.06 11.32 11.55
N THR A 35 -18.88 10.32 11.85
CA THR A 35 -20.33 10.53 12.05
C THR A 35 -20.91 9.29 12.70
N ASN A 36 -21.38 9.46 13.94
CA ASN A 36 -22.45 8.59 14.43
C ASN A 36 -23.67 8.77 13.52
N GLN A 37 -24.40 7.66 13.34
CA GLN A 37 -25.77 7.54 12.82
C GLN A 37 -25.94 7.16 11.34
N ASP A 38 -26.54 5.97 11.19
CA ASP A 38 -27.59 5.64 10.23
C ASP A 38 -27.33 5.90 8.74
N THR A 39 -26.84 4.89 8.03
CA THR A 39 -27.60 4.11 7.04
C THR A 39 -26.66 3.19 6.25
N ALA A 40 -27.15 1.99 5.96
CA ALA A 40 -26.42 0.95 5.24
C ALA A 40 -26.08 1.39 3.80
N SER A 41 -24.83 1.80 3.57
CA SER A 41 -24.08 1.66 2.31
C SER A 41 -22.63 2.16 2.51
N SER A 42 -21.88 1.56 3.44
CA SER A 42 -20.45 1.86 3.59
C SER A 42 -19.65 0.98 2.64
N ALA A 43 -19.52 1.42 1.39
CA ALA A 43 -18.44 0.91 0.55
C ALA A 43 -17.13 1.32 1.25
N ASN A 44 -16.38 0.35 1.76
CA ASN A 44 -15.05 0.56 2.35
C ASN A 44 -14.13 1.22 1.30
N GLN A 45 -14.12 2.54 1.25
CA GLN A 45 -13.22 3.30 0.40
C GLN A 45 -11.85 3.29 1.07
N ASN A 46 -10.92 2.56 0.46
CA ASN A 46 -9.54 2.51 0.90
C ASN A 46 -8.76 3.60 0.16
N THR A 47 -8.01 4.40 0.89
CA THR A 47 -7.23 5.50 0.34
C THR A 47 -5.76 5.25 0.64
N THR A 48 -4.91 5.53 -0.34
CA THR A 48 -3.45 5.54 -0.17
C THR A 48 -3.03 6.76 0.65
N HIS A 49 -2.26 6.54 1.70
CA HIS A 49 -1.83 7.60 2.61
C HIS A 49 -0.42 8.10 2.29
N ALA A 50 -0.18 9.36 2.61
CA ALA A 50 1.00 10.13 2.25
C ALA A 50 2.34 9.58 2.81
N PRO A 51 3.49 9.91 2.18
CA PRO A 51 4.85 9.69 2.66
C PRO A 51 5.08 10.55 3.91
N GLY A 52 4.60 10.06 5.03
CA GLY A 52 4.54 10.85 6.26
C GLY A 52 3.85 10.13 7.41
N GLY A 53 3.11 9.04 7.12
CA GLY A 53 2.82 8.05 8.15
C GLY A 53 4.13 7.49 8.67
N LEU A 54 4.51 7.84 9.90
CA LEU A 54 5.71 7.28 10.53
C LEU A 54 5.59 5.77 10.43
N LEU A 55 6.62 5.08 9.95
CA LEU A 55 6.69 3.61 9.91
C LEU A 55 6.19 2.99 11.23
N LYS A 56 6.54 3.59 12.36
CA LYS A 56 6.09 3.19 13.70
C LYS A 56 4.58 3.33 13.93
N ALA A 57 3.94 4.37 13.39
CA ALA A 57 2.49 4.58 13.51
C ALA A 57 1.71 3.56 12.67
N VAL A 58 2.23 3.22 11.49
CA VAL A 58 1.63 2.21 10.59
C VAL A 58 1.82 0.80 11.11
N ILE A 59 3.00 0.49 11.67
CA ILE A 59 3.32 -0.82 12.22
C ILE A 59 2.65 -1.05 13.57
N GLY A 60 2.54 -0.02 14.42
CA GLY A 60 1.99 -0.18 15.77
C GLY A 60 2.70 -1.28 16.57
N GLN A 61 1.95 -2.32 16.94
CA GLN A 61 2.43 -3.52 17.65
C GLN A 61 2.54 -4.74 16.72
N HIS A 62 2.35 -4.58 15.41
CA HIS A 62 2.33 -5.68 14.46
C HIS A 62 3.75 -6.19 14.17
N THR A 63 3.85 -7.48 13.86
CA THR A 63 5.10 -8.07 13.39
C THR A 63 5.31 -7.69 11.93
N VAL A 64 6.53 -7.26 11.58
CA VAL A 64 6.86 -6.89 10.20
C VAL A 64 8.09 -7.60 9.68
N ARG A 65 8.13 -7.76 8.36
CA ARG A 65 9.31 -8.21 7.63
C ARG A 65 9.38 -7.57 6.26
N ILE A 66 10.60 -7.37 5.76
CA ILE A 66 10.80 -7.05 4.35
C ILE A 66 10.42 -8.30 3.54
N ASN A 67 9.50 -8.14 2.60
CA ASN A 67 9.11 -9.22 1.69
C ASN A 67 8.93 -8.70 0.27
N ASN A 68 10.03 -8.62 -0.47
CA ASN A 68 10.04 -8.30 -1.90
C ASN A 68 9.67 -9.54 -2.73
N MET A 69 8.44 -10.04 -2.54
CA MET A 69 8.02 -11.38 -2.93
C MET A 69 8.07 -11.70 -4.42
N TYR A 70 8.18 -10.70 -5.30
CA TYR A 70 8.21 -10.88 -6.75
C TYR A 70 9.57 -10.53 -7.37
N ASP A 71 10.61 -10.21 -6.61
CA ASP A 71 11.94 -9.89 -7.18
C ASP A 71 12.51 -11.04 -8.04
N SER A 72 12.11 -12.29 -7.80
CA SER A 72 12.51 -13.44 -8.61
C SER A 72 11.74 -13.60 -9.93
N THR A 73 10.62 -12.90 -10.11
CA THR A 73 9.67 -13.10 -11.23
C THR A 73 9.27 -11.82 -11.96
N ARG A 74 9.46 -10.65 -11.34
CA ARG A 74 9.10 -9.34 -11.87
C ARG A 74 10.26 -8.39 -11.68
N LYS A 75 10.52 -7.58 -12.71
CA LYS A 75 11.49 -6.50 -12.61
C LYS A 75 10.93 -5.41 -11.70
N ALA A 76 11.66 -5.09 -10.63
CA ALA A 76 11.39 -3.92 -9.83
C ALA A 76 11.80 -2.65 -10.59
N PHE A 77 11.06 -1.57 -10.43
CA PHE A 77 11.45 -0.27 -10.94
C PHE A 77 12.71 0.25 -10.22
N PRO A 78 13.46 1.18 -10.83
CA PRO A 78 14.48 1.94 -10.12
C PRO A 78 13.88 2.62 -8.88
N VAL A 79 14.65 2.72 -7.79
CA VAL A 79 14.15 3.26 -6.51
C VAL A 79 13.54 4.65 -6.67
N GLN A 80 14.15 5.52 -7.47
CA GLN A 80 13.62 6.85 -7.74
C GLN A 80 12.21 6.79 -8.35
N THR A 81 12.01 5.94 -9.37
CA THR A 81 10.70 5.73 -10.00
C THR A 81 9.68 5.14 -9.02
N ILE A 82 10.10 4.26 -8.11
CA ILE A 82 9.21 3.73 -7.05
C ILE A 82 8.72 4.87 -6.15
N VAL A 83 9.61 5.77 -5.73
CA VAL A 83 9.28 6.92 -4.87
C VAL A 83 8.33 7.89 -5.60
N GLU A 84 8.68 8.30 -6.82
CA GLU A 84 7.86 9.20 -7.64
C GLU A 84 6.45 8.65 -7.88
N ARG A 85 6.33 7.34 -8.17
CA ARG A 85 5.04 6.67 -8.33
C ARG A 85 4.25 6.66 -7.03
N ALA A 86 4.91 6.36 -5.91
CA ALA A 86 4.27 6.32 -4.61
C ALA A 86 3.70 7.70 -4.22
N GLU A 87 4.45 8.77 -4.50
CA GLU A 87 4.00 10.14 -4.29
C GLU A 87 2.80 10.51 -5.16
N LEU A 88 2.79 10.10 -6.44
CA LEU A 88 1.68 10.37 -7.34
C LEU A 88 0.37 9.68 -6.93
N HIS A 89 0.47 8.50 -6.31
CA HIS A 89 -0.70 7.69 -5.97
C HIS A 89 -1.30 8.04 -4.62
N ILE A 90 -0.75 9.00 -3.85
CA ILE A 90 -1.31 9.40 -2.55
C ILE A 90 -2.72 10.00 -2.74
N GLY A 91 -3.65 9.63 -1.87
CA GLY A 91 -5.02 10.14 -1.89
C GLY A 91 -5.91 9.43 -2.91
N GLU A 92 -5.38 8.48 -3.68
CA GLU A 92 -6.15 7.68 -4.61
C GLU A 92 -6.99 6.63 -3.86
N THR A 93 -8.26 6.53 -4.24
CA THR A 93 -9.13 5.43 -3.77
C THR A 93 -8.80 4.16 -4.53
N VAL A 94 -8.39 3.13 -3.81
CA VAL A 94 -7.96 1.85 -4.37
C VAL A 94 -8.93 0.73 -4.01
N ARG A 95 -9.20 -0.15 -4.99
CA ARG A 95 -10.06 -1.33 -4.78
C ARG A 95 -9.33 -2.45 -4.05
N ASP A 96 -8.10 -2.74 -4.47
CA ASP A 96 -7.25 -3.76 -3.87
C ASP A 96 -6.01 -3.10 -3.24
N LYS A 97 -5.94 -3.14 -1.91
CA LYS A 97 -4.86 -2.55 -1.12
C LYS A 97 -3.51 -3.17 -1.45
N LYS A 98 -3.46 -4.50 -1.56
CA LYS A 98 -2.22 -5.23 -1.81
C LYS A 98 -1.69 -4.89 -3.19
N ASP A 99 -2.55 -5.00 -4.20
CA ASP A 99 -2.15 -4.70 -5.58
C ASP A 99 -1.74 -3.24 -5.75
N ALA A 100 -2.40 -2.29 -5.08
CA ALA A 100 -2.00 -0.89 -5.11
C ALA A 100 -0.55 -0.72 -4.63
N ILE A 101 -0.19 -1.30 -3.49
CA ILE A 101 1.15 -1.17 -2.90
C ILE A 101 2.20 -1.97 -3.68
N VAL A 102 1.89 -3.21 -4.07
CA VAL A 102 2.80 -4.08 -4.82
C VAL A 102 3.16 -3.49 -6.19
N ASN A 103 2.18 -2.88 -6.89
CA ASN A 103 2.39 -2.30 -8.21
C ASN A 103 3.16 -0.98 -8.21
N LEU A 104 3.43 -0.39 -7.04
CA LEU A 104 4.38 0.71 -6.92
C LEU A 104 5.83 0.23 -7.11
N ARG A 105 6.16 -1.01 -6.69
CA ARG A 105 7.50 -1.61 -6.84
C ARG A 105 7.72 -2.26 -8.19
N TYR A 106 6.73 -2.99 -8.71
CA TYR A 106 6.91 -3.84 -9.89
C TYR A 106 6.19 -3.32 -11.12
N GLU A 107 6.77 -3.58 -12.31
CA GLU A 107 6.06 -3.43 -13.57
C GLU A 107 4.78 -4.28 -13.58
N ARG A 108 3.66 -3.68 -13.98
CA ARG A 108 2.40 -4.41 -14.19
C ARG A 108 2.64 -5.36 -15.36
N GLN A 109 2.64 -6.66 -15.11
CA GLN A 109 2.56 -7.65 -16.17
C GLN A 109 1.23 -7.46 -16.89
N MET A 110 1.25 -6.84 -18.07
CA MET A 110 0.10 -6.89 -18.97
C MET A 110 -0.12 -8.36 -19.29
N ARG A 111 -1.32 -8.90 -18.98
CA ARG A 111 -1.72 -10.19 -19.53
C ARG A 111 -1.84 -9.98 -21.03
N VAL A 112 -0.81 -10.37 -21.77
CA VAL A 112 -0.92 -10.53 -23.22
C VAL A 112 -1.82 -11.74 -23.42
N TRP A 113 -3.10 -11.50 -23.72
CA TRP A 113 -3.93 -12.55 -24.26
C TRP A 113 -3.42 -12.82 -25.68
N HIS A 114 -2.80 -13.98 -25.88
CA HIS A 114 -2.60 -14.49 -27.23
C HIS A 114 -3.97 -14.99 -27.72
N LEU A 115 -4.55 -14.26 -28.66
CA LEU A 115 -5.64 -14.70 -29.53
C LEU A 115 -5.05 -15.32 -30.79
#